data_AF-A0A8X7BX76-F1
#
_entry.id   AF-A0A8X7BX76-F1
#
_cell.length_a   1.000
_cell.length_b   1.000
_cell.length_c   1.000
_cell.angle_alpha   90.00
_cell.angle_beta   90.00
_cell.angle_gamma   90.00
#
_symmetry.space_group_name_H-M   'P 1'
#
loop_
_entity.id
_entity.type
_entity.pdbx_description
1 polymer ?
#
loop_
_entity_poly.entity_id
_entity_poly.type
_entity_poly.pdbx_seq_one_letter_code
_entity_poly.pdbx_strand_id
1 'polypeptide(L)'
;MSEDDPTKWFKHVPSLQEVLNSTFQRSINITPFELLFGTQINNKTDLRIQQLIDEELQLEFNENRELLRKAAKAQIIKVQNEKKSLIIFDENLLVYIVLRT
;
A
#
# COMPACT_ATOMS: atom_id res chain seq x y z
N MET A 1 14.24 8.41 -11.38
CA MET A 1 15.38 9.01 -10.63
C MET A 1 16.45 7.98 -10.24
N SER A 2 16.29 6.70 -10.62
CA SER A 2 17.30 5.64 -10.46
C SER A 2 17.95 5.19 -11.78
N GLU A 3 17.69 5.89 -12.89
CA GLU A 3 18.25 5.53 -14.21
C GLU A 3 19.70 6.01 -14.38
N ASP A 4 20.04 7.18 -13.82
CA ASP A 4 21.40 7.70 -13.84
C ASP A 4 22.13 7.34 -12.56
N ASP A 5 22.94 6.28 -12.61
CA ASP A 5 23.94 5.88 -11.61
C ASP A 5 23.46 6.00 -10.13
N PRO A 6 22.96 4.90 -9.53
CA PRO A 6 22.44 4.88 -8.16
C PRO A 6 23.39 5.45 -7.09
N THR A 7 24.70 5.50 -7.36
CA THR A 7 25.70 6.08 -6.44
C THR A 7 25.64 7.61 -6.37
N LYS A 8 24.96 8.26 -7.32
CA LYS A 8 24.87 9.73 -7.45
C LYS A 8 23.53 10.32 -7.04
N TRP A 9 22.69 9.57 -6.34
CA TRP A 9 21.37 10.01 -5.85
C TRP A 9 21.41 11.35 -5.11
N PHE A 10 22.49 11.64 -4.38
CA PHE A 10 22.67 12.87 -3.61
C PHE A 10 22.54 14.15 -4.45
N LYS A 11 22.80 14.08 -5.76
CA LYS A 11 22.64 15.21 -6.68
C LYS A 11 21.19 15.67 -6.82
N HIS A 12 20.24 14.78 -6.59
CA HIS A 12 18.81 15.05 -6.71
C HIS A 12 18.18 15.53 -5.40
N VAL A 13 18.91 15.50 -4.29
CA VAL A 13 18.40 15.88 -2.96
C VAL A 13 17.83 17.30 -2.92
N PRO A 14 18.48 18.34 -3.48
CA PRO A 14 17.91 19.69 -3.46
C PRO A 14 16.56 19.77 -4.16
N SER A 15 16.44 19.15 -5.33
CA SER A 15 15.19 19.14 -6.11
C SER A 15 14.11 18.30 -5.43
N LEU A 16 14.47 17.16 -4.83
CA LEU A 16 13.55 16.37 -4.02
C LEU A 16 13.04 17.14 -2.81
N GLN A 17 13.91 17.83 -2.08
CA GLN A 17 13.54 18.64 -0.93
C GLN A 17 12.58 19.78 -1.32
N GLU A 18 12.82 20.42 -2.46
CA GLU A 18 11.92 21.44 -2.99
C GLU A 18 10.54 20.88 -3.31
N VAL A 19 10.47 19.76 -4.04
CA VAL A 19 9.20 19.10 -4.39
C VAL A 19 8.46 18.68 -3.14
N LEU A 20 9.12 17.99 -2.20
CA LEU A 20 8.48 17.48 -0.99
C LEU A 20 7.97 18.62 -0.09
N ASN A 21 8.73 19.70 0.07
CA ASN A 21 8.32 20.81 0.93
C ASN A 21 7.24 21.70 0.28
N SER A 22 7.15 21.72 -1.04
CA SER A 22 6.13 22.47 -1.79
C SER A 22 4.87 21.65 -2.08
N THR A 23 4.88 20.34 -1.82
CA THR A 23 3.72 19.48 -2.05
C THR A 23 2.69 19.66 -0.94
N PHE A 24 1.43 19.84 -1.34
CA PHE A 24 0.31 19.95 -0.40
C PHE A 24 0.13 18.64 0.37
N GLN A 25 0.07 18.74 1.70
CA GLN A 25 -0.11 17.58 2.54
C GLN A 25 -1.50 17.57 3.19
N ARG A 26 -2.31 16.57 2.83
CA ARG A 26 -3.72 16.46 3.27
C ARG A 26 -3.88 16.40 4.79
N SER A 27 -2.97 15.76 5.50
CA SER A 27 -3.08 15.58 6.97
C SER A 27 -2.94 16.89 7.74
N ILE A 28 -2.21 17.87 7.20
CA ILE A 28 -2.01 19.20 7.80
C ILE A 28 -2.73 20.31 7.02
N ASN A 29 -3.38 19.97 5.90
CA ASN A 29 -4.13 20.86 5.03
C ASN A 29 -3.32 22.10 4.55
N ILE A 30 -2.00 21.96 4.43
CA ILE A 30 -1.06 23.01 4.00
C ILE A 30 0.22 22.34 3.48
N THR A 31 1.11 23.08 2.81
CA THR A 31 2.45 22.56 2.46
C THR A 31 3.40 22.67 3.66
N PRO A 32 4.40 21.76 3.80
CA PRO A 32 5.44 21.91 4.82
C PRO A 32 6.19 23.24 4.75
N PHE A 33 6.42 23.76 3.55
CA PHE A 33 7.04 25.07 3.36
C PHE A 33 6.21 26.19 3.96
N GLU A 34 4.93 26.29 3.60
CA GLU A 34 4.05 27.30 4.17
C GLU A 34 3.87 27.15 5.68
N LEU A 35 3.84 25.92 6.19
CA LEU A 35 3.78 25.68 7.63
C LEU A 35 4.99 26.30 8.36
N LEU A 36 6.17 26.24 7.75
CA LEU A 36 7.42 26.75 8.34
C LEU A 36 7.61 28.25 8.12
N PHE A 37 7.24 28.77 6.95
CA PHE A 37 7.57 30.14 6.53
C PHE A 37 6.36 31.08 6.53
N GLY A 38 5.14 30.57 6.64
CA GLY A 38 3.91 31.36 6.62
C GLY A 38 3.54 31.95 5.25
N THR A 39 4.24 31.56 4.19
CA THR A 39 4.04 32.07 2.83
C THR A 39 4.07 30.96 1.80
N GLN A 40 3.31 31.13 0.72
CA GLN A 40 3.32 30.25 -0.45
C GLN A 40 4.65 30.33 -1.21
N ILE A 41 5.13 29.20 -1.73
CA ILE A 41 6.33 29.15 -2.54
C ILE A 41 6.00 29.48 -4.01
N ASN A 42 6.73 30.42 -4.60
CA ASN A 42 6.56 30.83 -6.01
C ASN A 42 7.58 30.13 -6.92
N ASN A 43 7.74 28.82 -6.81
CA ASN A 43 8.69 28.08 -7.65
C ASN A 43 8.01 27.22 -8.71
N LYS A 44 8.69 27.09 -9.85
CA LYS A 44 8.36 26.13 -10.90
C LYS A 44 8.89 24.77 -10.46
N THR A 45 8.08 24.03 -9.71
CA THR A 45 8.39 22.66 -9.29
C THR A 45 8.77 21.81 -10.50
N ASP A 46 9.83 21.01 -10.37
CA ASP A 46 10.21 20.03 -11.39
C ASP A 46 9.11 18.96 -11.51
N LEU A 47 8.28 19.10 -12.54
CA LEU A 47 7.14 18.21 -12.81
C LEU A 47 7.56 16.75 -12.99
N ARG A 48 8.80 16.50 -13.46
CA ARG A 48 9.27 15.13 -13.70
C ARG A 48 9.54 14.39 -12.39
N ILE A 49 10.13 15.08 -11.41
CA ILE A 49 10.40 14.51 -10.08
C ILE A 49 9.10 14.22 -9.36
N GLN A 50 8.14 15.15 -9.45
CA GLN A 50 6.81 14.95 -8.87
C GLN A 50 6.11 13.72 -9.45
N GLN A 51 6.09 13.58 -10.77
CA GLN A 51 5.51 12.40 -11.43
C GLN A 51 6.14 11.08 -10.96
N LEU A 52 7.47 11.05 -10.81
CA LEU A 52 8.18 9.85 -10.34
C LEU A 52 7.81 9.48 -8.91
N ILE A 53 7.68 10.48 -8.03
CA ILE A 53 7.24 10.25 -6.64
C ILE A 53 5.81 9.71 -6.65
N ASP A 54 4.91 10.29 -7.44
CA ASP A 54 3.52 9.86 -7.54
C ASP A 54 3.40 8.42 -8.09
N GLU A 55 4.19 8.08 -9.10
CA GLU A 55 4.26 6.72 -9.67
C GLU A 55 4.73 5.70 -8.62
N GLU A 56 5.80 6.00 -7.88
CA GLU A 56 6.34 5.13 -6.83
C GLU A 56 5.32 4.91 -5.71
N LEU A 57 4.69 5.99 -5.23
CA LEU A 57 3.67 5.92 -4.18
C LEU A 57 2.45 5.10 -4.63
N GLN A 58 2.03 5.24 -5.89
CA GLN A 58 0.92 4.43 -6.44
C GLN A 58 1.30 2.96 -6.55
N LEU A 59 2.53 2.66 -6.98
CA LEU A 59 3.04 1.30 -7.07
C LEU A 59 3.07 0.64 -5.69
N GLU A 60 3.71 1.27 -4.71
CA GLU A 60 3.80 0.78 -3.34
C GLU A 60 2.40 0.54 -2.74
N PHE A 61 1.48 1.50 -2.93
CA PHE A 61 0.11 1.37 -2.46
C PHE A 61 -0.61 0.15 -3.07
N ASN A 62 -0.45 -0.07 -4.37
CA ASN A 62 -1.07 -1.19 -5.07
C ASN A 62 -0.47 -2.54 -4.63
N GLU A 63 0.86 -2.61 -4.48
CA GLU A 63 1.54 -3.81 -4.01
C GLU A 63 1.09 -4.20 -2.59
N ASN A 64 1.05 -3.23 -1.67
CA ASN A 64 0.57 -3.44 -0.31
C ASN A 64 -0.89 -3.96 -0.30
N ARG A 65 -1.75 -3.43 -1.17
CA ARG A 65 -3.13 -3.92 -1.31
C ARG A 65 -3.20 -5.34 -1.87
N GLU A 66 -2.36 -5.68 -2.84
CA GLU A 66 -2.30 -7.03 -3.37
C GLU A 66 -1.83 -8.05 -2.33
N LEU A 67 -0.86 -7.68 -1.49
CA LEU A 67 -0.43 -8.50 -0.36
C LEU A 67 -1.59 -8.74 0.62
N LEU A 68 -2.32 -7.69 1.00
CA LEU A 68 -3.49 -7.79 1.88
C LEU A 68 -4.60 -8.66 1.26
N ARG A 69 -4.87 -8.49 -0.04
CA ARG A 69 -5.87 -9.31 -0.77
C ARG A 69 -5.48 -10.79 -0.78
N LYS A 70 -4.21 -11.11 -1.03
CA LYS A 70 -3.71 -12.50 -1.01
C LYS A 70 -3.86 -13.11 0.37
N ALA A 71 -3.47 -12.39 1.42
CA ALA A 71 -3.61 -12.84 2.80
C ALA A 71 -5.08 -13.09 3.18
N ALA A 72 -5.96 -12.14 2.86
CA ALA A 72 -7.40 -12.29 3.11
C ALA A 72 -8.00 -13.48 2.35
N LYS A 73 -7.63 -13.67 1.08
CA LYS A 73 -8.09 -14.81 0.27
C LYS A 73 -7.66 -16.14 0.86
N ALA A 74 -6.40 -16.25 1.31
CA ALA A 74 -5.89 -17.45 1.96
C ALA A 74 -6.67 -17.77 3.25
N GLN A 75 -6.94 -16.75 4.06
CA GLN A 75 -7.71 -16.92 5.29
C GLN A 75 -9.16 -17.35 5.04
N ILE A 76 -9.82 -16.76 4.03
CA ILE A 76 -11.18 -17.14 3.63
C ILE A 76 -11.22 -18.60 3.17
N ILE A 77 -10.27 -19.01 2.32
CA ILE A 77 -10.20 -20.40 1.84
C ILE A 77 -10.00 -21.36 3.02
N LYS A 78 -9.13 -21.03 3.97
CA LYS A 78 -8.90 -21.84 5.17
C LYS A 78 -10.21 -22.07 5.95
N VAL A 79 -10.92 -21.00 6.27
CA VAL A 79 -12.20 -21.07 7.00
C VAL A 79 -13.25 -21.86 6.21
N GLN A 80 -13.32 -21.69 4.89
CA GLN A 80 -14.24 -22.44 4.04
C GLN A 80 -13.93 -23.93 4.02
N ASN A 81 -12.65 -24.31 3.98
CA ASN A 81 -12.23 -25.70 4.01
C ASN A 81 -12.53 -26.35 5.37
N GLU A 82 -12.21 -25.68 6.47
CA GLU A 82 -12.54 -26.14 7.82
C GLU A 82 -14.05 -26.38 7.97
N LYS A 83 -14.88 -25.44 7.49
CA LYS A 83 -16.34 -25.60 7.47
C LYS A 83 -16.79 -26.82 6.66
N LYS A 84 -16.22 -27.05 5.47
CA LYS A 84 -16.53 -28.23 4.65
C LYS A 84 -16.16 -29.53 5.37
N SER A 85 -14.99 -29.58 6.00
CA SER A 85 -14.53 -30.75 6.77
C SER A 85 -15.46 -31.07 7.94
N LEU A 86 -15.93 -30.06 8.67
CA LEU A 86 -16.89 -30.23 9.77
C LEU A 86 -18.22 -30.80 9.28
N ILE A 87 -18.77 -30.29 8.18
CA ILE A 87 -20.04 -30.80 7.61
C ILE A 87 -19.92 -32.29 7.25
N ILE A 88 -18.83 -32.67 6.58
CA ILE A 88 -18.58 -34.07 6.21
C ILE A 88 -18.45 -34.97 7.46
N PHE A 89 -17.81 -34.46 8.51
CA PHE A 89 -17.69 -35.20 9.76
C PHE A 89 -19.06 -35.45 10.42
N ASP A 90 -19.91 -34.42 10.49
CA ASP A 90 -21.26 -34.53 11.06
C ASP A 90 -22.13 -35.52 10.27
N GLU A 91 -22.07 -35.49 8.93
CA GLU A 91 -22.79 -36.44 8.08
C GLU A 91 -22.34 -37.88 8.32
N ASN A 92 -21.03 -38.12 8.41
CA ASN A 92 -20.48 -39.46 8.69
C ASN A 92 -20.86 -39.96 10.09
N LEU A 93 -20.87 -39.07 11.09
CA LEU A 93 -21.27 -39.39 12.45
C LEU A 93 -22.75 -39.81 12.51
N LEU A 94 -23.62 -39.10 11.80
CA LEU A 94 -25.05 -39.43 11.71
C LEU A 94 -25.26 -40.81 11.06
N VAL A 95 -24.58 -41.09 9.95
CA VAL A 95 -24.64 -42.41 9.29
C VAL A 95 -24.18 -43.52 10.24
N TYR A 96 -23.08 -43.31 10.97
CA TYR A 96 -22.56 -44.28 11.92
C TYR A 96 -23.54 -44.56 13.07
N ILE A 97 -24.21 -43.53 13.60
CA ILE A 97 -25.21 -43.68 14.66
C ILE A 97 -26.41 -44.49 14.15
N VAL A 98 -26.94 -44.16 12.97
CA VAL A 98 -28.10 -44.86 12.37
C VAL A 98 -27.81 -46.33 12.09
N LEU A 99 -26.58 -46.69 11.69
CA LEU A 99 -26.19 -48.08 11.44
C LEU A 99 -25.94 -48.90 12.73
N ARG A 100 -25.85 -48.25 13.89
CA ARG A 100 -25.58 -48.89 15.20
C ARG A 100 -26.82 -49.07 16.07
N THR A 101 -27.96 -48.48 15.70
CA THR A 101 -29.28 -48.61 16.35
C THR A 101 -30.18 -49.56 15.58
#